data_AF-A0AAW1CWY4-F1
#
_entry.id   AF-A0AAW1CWY4-F1
#
_cell.length_a   1.000
_cell.length_b   1.000
_cell.length_c   1.000
_cell.angle_alpha   90.00
_cell.angle_beta   90.00
_cell.angle_gamma   90.00
#
_symmetry.space_group_name_H-M   'P 1'
#
loop_
_entity.id
_entity.type
_entity.pdbx_description
1 polymer ?
#
loop_
_entity_poly.entity_id
_entity_poly.type
_entity_poly.pdbx_seq_one_letter_code
_entity_poly.pdbx_strand_id
1 'polypeptide(L)'
;MELQEKISNLTEKLKSTGFNMKTIIENRKAFKNPCMYEKLISYCDINEFGTNYSPQIYDPFKWGDSSNYEALAKAQTDYIDQIDQKNKEKQKLKLSHGNVKPILNGSKKKNSRWDQKFSKVQNSIATTSNGTLPKSKK
;
A
#
# COMPACT_ATOMS: atom_id res chain seq x y z
N MET A 1 41.71 4.16 -12.00
CA MET A 1 41.92 5.41 -12.78
C MET A 1 41.19 5.41 -14.12
N GLU A 2 40.95 4.25 -14.77
CA GLU A 2 40.27 4.16 -16.07
C GLU A 2 38.91 4.90 -16.13
N LEU A 3 38.08 4.81 -15.09
CA LEU A 3 36.78 5.50 -15.06
C LEU A 3 36.93 7.03 -15.06
N GLN A 4 37.86 7.56 -14.26
CA GLN A 4 38.11 8.99 -14.18
C GLN A 4 38.65 9.52 -15.51
N GLU A 5 39.55 8.78 -16.15
CA GLU A 5 40.07 9.12 -17.47
C GLU A 5 38.97 9.12 -18.54
N LYS A 6 38.07 8.12 -18.51
CA LYS A 6 36.92 8.06 -19.42
C LYS A 6 35.96 9.24 -19.22
N ILE A 7 35.70 9.61 -17.97
CA ILE A 7 34.86 10.78 -17.63
C ILE A 7 35.53 12.06 -18.12
N SER A 8 36.82 12.25 -17.86
CA SER A 8 37.58 13.41 -18.34
C SER A 8 37.54 13.52 -19.85
N ASN A 9 37.82 12.43 -20.58
CA ASN A 9 37.81 12.38 -22.04
C ASN A 9 36.43 12.74 -22.63
N LEU A 10 35.34 12.25 -22.05
CA LEU A 10 33.99 12.58 -22.50
C LEU A 10 33.64 14.05 -22.21
N THR A 11 34.09 14.58 -21.07
CA THR A 11 33.86 15.97 -20.66
C THR A 11 34.61 16.94 -21.57
N GLU A 12 35.84 16.60 -21.97
CA GLU A 12 36.62 17.39 -22.94
C GLU A 12 35.99 17.38 -24.33
N LYS A 13 35.49 16.23 -24.80
CA LYS A 13 34.77 16.14 -26.08
C LYS A 13 33.49 16.97 -26.07
N LEU A 14 32.74 16.95 -24.97
CA LEU A 14 31.56 17.81 -24.81
C LEU A 14 31.92 19.30 -24.97
N LYS A 15 33.01 19.74 -24.32
CA LYS A 15 33.46 21.15 -24.35
C LYS A 15 34.02 21.57 -25.71
N SER A 16 34.79 20.71 -26.37
CA SER A 16 35.52 21.04 -27.60
C SER A 16 34.69 20.88 -28.87
N THR A 17 33.82 19.87 -28.94
CA THR A 17 33.08 19.50 -30.16
C THR A 17 31.56 19.67 -30.04
N GLY A 18 31.06 20.03 -28.86
CA GLY A 18 29.62 20.08 -28.58
C GLY A 18 28.98 18.68 -28.52
N PHE A 19 29.78 17.62 -28.34
CA PHE A 19 29.32 16.24 -28.29
C PHE A 19 28.47 15.98 -27.04
N ASN A 20 27.16 16.21 -27.16
CA ASN A 20 26.20 16.02 -26.08
C ASN A 20 25.56 14.62 -26.16
N MET A 21 25.95 13.75 -25.23
CA MET A 21 25.43 12.38 -25.15
C MET A 21 23.90 12.35 -25.02
N LYS A 22 23.30 13.30 -24.29
CA LYS A 22 21.84 13.41 -24.16
C LYS A 22 21.18 13.56 -25.53
N THR A 23 21.65 14.52 -26.32
CA THR A 23 21.11 14.80 -27.67
C THR A 23 21.27 13.60 -28.59
N ILE A 24 22.40 12.89 -28.51
CA ILE A 24 22.63 11.68 -29.31
C ILE A 24 21.63 10.57 -28.95
N ILE A 25 21.38 10.35 -27.66
CA ILE A 25 20.42 9.36 -27.19
C ILE A 25 19.00 9.74 -27.64
N GLU A 26 18.60 11.00 -27.46
CA GLU A 26 17.27 11.50 -27.85
C GLU A 26 17.01 11.39 -29.36
N ASN A 27 18.03 11.59 -30.21
CA ASN A 27 17.88 11.51 -31.66
C ASN A 27 17.78 10.07 -32.18
N ARG A 28 18.23 9.07 -31.42
CA ARG A 28 18.15 7.66 -31.83
C ARG A 28 16.74 7.14 -31.66
N LYS A 29 16.12 6.74 -32.78
CA LYS A 29 14.76 6.17 -32.81
C LYS A 29 14.56 5.01 -31.83
N ALA A 30 15.58 4.17 -31.65
CA ALA A 30 15.55 3.06 -30.72
C ALA A 30 15.17 3.54 -29.31
N PHE A 31 15.80 4.62 -28.81
CA PHE A 31 15.63 5.15 -27.46
C PHE A 31 14.37 6.00 -27.24
N LYS A 32 13.54 6.20 -28.27
CA LYS A 32 12.27 6.94 -28.15
C LYS A 32 11.10 6.06 -27.69
N ASN A 33 11.23 4.74 -27.79
CA ASN A 33 10.18 3.83 -27.35
C ASN A 33 10.21 3.68 -25.83
N PRO A 34 9.09 3.91 -25.11
CA PRO A 34 9.03 3.69 -23.66
C PRO A 34 9.57 2.34 -23.19
N CYS A 35 9.42 1.27 -23.99
CA CYS A 35 9.95 -0.05 -23.65
C CYS A 35 11.49 -0.13 -23.59
N MET A 36 12.21 0.87 -24.08
CA MET A 36 13.66 0.94 -23.90
C MET A 36 14.08 1.28 -22.48
N TYR A 37 13.28 2.03 -21.72
CA TYR A 37 13.63 2.34 -20.33
C TYR A 37 13.65 1.07 -19.49
N GLU A 38 12.69 0.17 -19.67
CA GLU A 38 12.67 -1.16 -19.04
C GLU A 38 13.95 -1.96 -19.32
N LYS A 39 14.40 -1.94 -20.59
CA LYS A 39 15.65 -2.61 -20.98
C LYS A 39 16.87 -1.96 -20.34
N LEU A 40 16.90 -0.64 -20.21
CA LEU A 40 18.01 0.08 -19.59
C LEU A 40 18.06 -0.17 -18.08
N ILE A 41 16.91 -0.19 -17.41
CA ILE A 41 16.81 -0.52 -15.99
C ILE A 41 17.39 -1.92 -15.76
N SER A 42 16.96 -2.91 -16.55
CA SER A 42 17.46 -4.28 -16.47
C SER A 42 18.95 -4.41 -16.82
N TYR A 43 19.41 -3.72 -17.87
CA TYR A 43 20.80 -3.79 -18.34
C TYR A 43 21.79 -3.14 -17.36
N CYS A 44 21.39 -2.02 -16.75
CA CYS A 44 22.21 -1.27 -15.80
C CYS A 44 22.05 -1.74 -14.35
N ASP A 45 21.21 -2.75 -14.10
CA ASP A 45 20.86 -3.24 -12.75
C ASP A 45 20.43 -2.11 -11.81
N ILE A 46 19.52 -1.26 -12.31
CA ILE A 46 19.04 -0.10 -11.57
C ILE A 46 17.86 -0.52 -10.70
N ASN A 47 17.95 -0.23 -9.40
CA ASN A 47 16.79 -0.29 -8.52
C ASN A 47 15.90 0.94 -8.75
N GLU A 48 14.76 0.74 -9.40
CA GLU A 48 13.82 1.81 -9.75
C GLU A 48 13.21 2.54 -8.54
N PHE A 49 13.09 1.85 -7.41
CA PHE A 49 12.60 2.41 -6.14
C PHE A 49 13.74 2.72 -5.17
N GLY A 50 15.00 2.60 -5.63
CA GLY A 50 16.19 2.85 -4.85
C GLY A 50 16.39 4.32 -4.51
N THR A 51 17.36 4.57 -3.62
CA THR A 51 17.73 5.92 -3.18
C THR A 51 19.25 6.06 -3.11
N ASN A 52 19.75 7.27 -3.33
CA ASN A 52 21.16 7.62 -3.11
C ASN A 52 21.46 7.94 -1.64
N TYR A 53 20.45 7.95 -0.78
CA TYR A 53 20.61 8.18 0.65
C TYR A 53 20.96 6.88 1.39
N SER A 54 21.71 7.01 2.48
CA SER A 54 21.99 5.89 3.36
C SER A 54 20.69 5.37 4.01
N PRO A 55 20.52 4.06 4.24
CA PRO A 55 19.30 3.51 4.83
C PRO A 55 18.95 4.08 6.21
N GLN A 56 19.94 4.56 6.96
CA GLN A 56 19.73 5.23 8.25
C GLN A 56 18.98 6.57 8.10
N ILE A 57 19.10 7.22 6.93
CA ILE A 57 18.44 8.49 6.62
C ILE A 57 17.09 8.20 5.96
N TYR A 58 17.09 7.33 4.94
CA TYR A 58 15.90 6.99 4.20
C TYR A 58 16.02 5.59 3.61
N ASP A 59 15.11 4.72 4.01
CA ASP A 59 14.95 3.39 3.45
C ASP A 59 13.59 3.30 2.74
N PRO A 60 13.58 3.24 1.39
CA PRO A 60 12.36 3.05 0.60
C PRO A 60 11.62 1.74 0.91
N PHE A 61 12.35 0.73 1.41
CA PHE A 61 11.85 -0.63 1.61
C PHE A 61 11.56 -0.96 3.07
N LYS A 62 11.55 0.05 3.95
CA LYS A 62 11.33 -0.14 5.39
C LYS A 62 9.98 -0.76 5.74
N TRP A 63 9.00 -0.65 4.85
CA TRP A 63 7.65 -1.19 5.05
C TRP A 63 7.51 -2.52 4.31
N GLY A 64 7.36 -3.61 5.05
CA GLY A 64 7.07 -4.94 4.49
C GLY A 64 5.57 -5.21 4.31
N ASP A 65 5.23 -6.40 3.83
CA ASP A 65 3.86 -6.81 3.46
C ASP A 65 2.83 -6.66 4.60
N SER A 66 3.26 -6.83 5.85
CA SER A 66 2.41 -6.62 7.04
C SER A 66 1.95 -5.18 7.23
N SER A 67 2.58 -4.23 6.55
CA SER A 67 2.28 -2.81 6.61
C SER A 67 1.24 -2.37 5.59
N ASN A 68 0.81 -3.29 4.70
CA ASN A 68 -0.23 -3.01 3.74
C ASN A 68 -1.60 -2.86 4.44
N TYR A 69 -2.48 -2.03 3.87
CA TYR A 69 -3.83 -1.82 4.37
C TYR A 69 -4.60 -3.13 4.58
N GLU A 70 -4.47 -4.08 3.66
CA GLU A 70 -5.15 -5.37 3.74
C GLU A 70 -4.67 -6.21 4.93
N ALA A 71 -3.36 -6.28 5.15
CA ALA A 71 -2.76 -7.00 6.26
C ALA A 71 -3.17 -6.40 7.62
N LEU A 72 -3.22 -5.06 7.71
CA LEU A 72 -3.68 -4.36 8.91
C LEU A 72 -5.16 -4.61 9.21
N ALA A 73 -6.01 -4.55 8.18
CA ALA A 73 -7.44 -4.83 8.32
C ALA A 73 -7.69 -6.27 8.77
N LYS A 74 -6.97 -7.24 8.18
CA LYS A 74 -7.04 -8.64 8.59
C LYS A 74 -6.64 -8.82 10.05
N ALA A 75 -5.51 -8.25 10.46
CA ALA A 75 -5.04 -8.34 11.85
C ALA A 75 -6.05 -7.75 12.84
N GLN A 76 -6.71 -6.64 12.47
CA GLN A 76 -7.75 -6.03 13.30
C GLN A 76 -8.99 -6.93 13.43
N THR A 77 -9.48 -7.50 12.33
CA THR A 77 -10.61 -8.44 12.36
C THR A 77 -10.27 -9.68 13.19
N ASP A 78 -9.11 -10.30 12.95
CA ASP A 78 -8.66 -11.48 13.69
C ASP A 78 -8.58 -11.21 15.20
N TYR A 79 -8.17 -10.01 15.60
CA TYR A 79 -8.12 -9.60 17.01
C TYR A 79 -9.52 -9.45 17.63
N ILE A 80 -10.46 -8.82 16.90
CA ILE A 80 -11.85 -8.67 17.34
C ILE A 80 -12.51 -10.04 17.49
N ASP A 81 -12.35 -10.92 16.51
CA ASP A 81 -12.92 -12.27 16.52
C ASP A 81 -12.41 -13.09 17.70
N GLN A 82 -11.12 -12.99 18.03
CA GLN A 82 -10.55 -13.64 19.21
C GLN A 82 -11.14 -13.11 20.52
N ILE A 83 -11.39 -11.80 20.63
CA ILE A 83 -12.02 -11.21 21.81
C ILE A 83 -13.47 -11.70 21.95
N ASP A 84 -14.22 -11.68 20.86
CA ASP A 84 -15.61 -12.11 20.85
C ASP A 84 -15.75 -13.59 21.18
N GLN A 85 -14.84 -14.43 20.68
CA GLN A 85 -14.80 -15.85 21.01
C GLN A 85 -14.53 -16.07 22.51
N LYS A 86 -13.52 -15.38 23.07
CA LYS A 86 -13.22 -15.45 24.51
C LYS A 86 -14.39 -14.95 25.38
N ASN A 87 -15.10 -13.92 24.94
CA ASN A 87 -16.27 -13.40 25.65
C ASN A 87 -17.45 -14.39 25.62
N LYS A 88 -17.70 -15.01 24.45
CA LYS A 88 -18.71 -16.06 24.30
C LYS A 88 -18.40 -17.26 25.21
N GLU A 89 -17.14 -17.70 25.27
CA GLU A 89 -16.70 -18.79 26.14
C GLU A 89 -16.85 -18.45 27.63
N LYS A 90 -16.43 -17.25 28.06
CA LYS A 90 -16.65 -16.77 29.43
C LYS A 90 -18.13 -16.70 29.80
N GLN A 91 -19.00 -16.28 28.88
CA GLN A 91 -20.45 -16.24 29.11
C GLN A 91 -21.03 -17.64 29.26
N LYS A 92 -20.62 -18.60 28.41
CA LYS A 92 -21.02 -20.01 28.52
C LYS A 92 -20.62 -20.62 29.86
N LEU A 93 -19.40 -20.36 30.33
CA LEU A 93 -18.90 -20.84 31.63
C LEU A 93 -19.68 -20.24 32.82
N LYS A 94 -20.10 -18.98 32.74
CA LYS A 94 -20.94 -18.35 33.78
C LYS A 94 -22.36 -18.92 33.84
N LEU A 95 -22.91 -19.33 32.69
CA LEU A 95 -24.23 -19.99 32.63
C LEU A 95 -24.20 -21.41 33.20
N SER A 96 -23.08 -22.14 33.08
CA SER A 96 -22.97 -23.53 33.57
C SER A 96 -22.73 -23.63 35.08
N HIS A 97 -22.18 -22.61 35.74
CA HIS A 97 -21.88 -22.59 37.19
C HIS A 97 -23.00 -21.95 38.03
N GLY A 98 -24.26 -22.27 37.72
CA GLY A 98 -25.46 -21.58 38.23
C GLY A 98 -25.45 -21.16 39.72
N ASN A 99 -25.76 -19.89 39.97
CA ASN A 99 -26.88 -19.46 40.82
C ASN A 99 -26.97 -17.92 40.78
N VAL A 100 -28.07 -17.38 40.25
CA VAL A 100 -28.82 -16.19 40.70
C VAL A 100 -29.81 -15.78 39.58
N LYS A 101 -31.05 -15.52 40.01
CA LYS A 101 -32.28 -15.27 39.24
C LYS A 101 -32.15 -14.08 38.26
N PRO A 102 -32.92 -14.03 37.15
CA PRO A 102 -32.81 -12.96 36.16
C PRO A 102 -33.52 -11.70 36.67
N ILE A 103 -32.77 -10.63 36.91
CA ILE A 103 -33.33 -9.28 37.02
C ILE A 103 -33.17 -8.62 35.64
N LEU A 104 -34.29 -8.54 34.92
CA LEU A 104 -34.47 -7.67 33.76
C LEU A 104 -34.24 -6.23 34.22
N ASN A 105 -33.14 -5.62 33.78
CA ASN A 105 -32.98 -4.17 33.83
C ASN A 105 -32.23 -3.70 32.58
N GLY A 106 -32.99 -3.07 31.68
CA GLY A 106 -32.51 -2.47 30.44
C GLY A 106 -31.48 -1.37 30.74
N SER A 107 -30.22 -1.69 30.55
CA SER A 107 -29.15 -0.70 30.48
C SER A 107 -28.95 -0.34 29.02
N LYS A 108 -29.58 0.76 28.61
CA LYS A 108 -29.20 1.51 27.40
C LYS A 108 -27.68 1.76 27.50
N LYS A 109 -26.90 1.00 26.73
CA LYS A 109 -25.46 1.22 26.58
C LYS A 109 -25.27 2.66 26.12
N LYS A 110 -24.56 3.44 26.93
CA LYS A 110 -24.19 4.82 26.62
C LYS A 110 -23.09 4.74 25.58
N ASN A 111 -23.45 4.90 24.31
CA ASN A 111 -22.49 4.94 23.21
C ASN A 111 -21.65 6.21 23.41
N SER A 112 -20.33 6.06 23.51
CA SER A 112 -19.42 7.20 23.59
C SER A 112 -19.47 7.98 22.27
N ARG A 113 -19.32 9.31 22.33
CA ARG A 113 -19.35 10.21 21.16
C ARG A 113 -18.34 9.80 20.06
N TRP A 114 -17.33 9.01 20.43
CA TRP A 114 -16.32 8.47 19.53
C TRP A 114 -16.74 7.19 18.78
N ASP A 115 -17.71 6.42 19.28
CA ASP A 115 -18.18 5.17 18.65
C ASP A 115 -19.25 5.42 17.57
N GLN A 116 -19.86 6.61 17.56
CA GLN A 116 -21.00 6.93 16.71
C GLN A 116 -20.65 7.01 15.20
N LYS A 117 -19.36 7.07 14.86
CA LYS A 117 -18.88 7.17 13.47
C LYS A 117 -18.73 5.82 12.78
N PHE A 118 -18.54 4.73 13.52
CA PHE A 118 -18.36 3.38 12.94
C PHE A 118 -19.69 2.75 12.50
N SER A 119 -20.79 3.02 13.19
CA SER A 119 -22.10 2.43 12.87
C SER A 119 -22.74 2.97 11.59
N LYS A 120 -22.33 4.16 11.13
CA LYS A 120 -22.92 4.79 9.93
C LYS A 120 -22.26 4.34 8.62
N VAL A 121 -21.06 3.78 8.66
CA VAL A 121 -20.31 3.34 7.47
C VAL A 121 -20.72 1.93 7.02
N GLN A 122 -21.23 1.08 7.91
CA GLN A 122 -21.64 -0.29 7.55
C GLN A 122 -23.01 -0.38 6.86
N ASN A 123 -23.90 0.62 7.02
CA ASN A 123 -25.24 0.57 6.43
C ASN A 123 -25.32 1.01 4.95
N SER A 124 -24.25 1.54 4.35
CA SER A 124 -24.26 2.02 2.96
C SER A 124 -23.69 1.04 1.93
N ILE A 125 -23.24 -0.15 2.33
CA ILE A 125 -22.59 -1.11 1.41
C ILE A 125 -23.52 -2.27 1.01
N ALA A 126 -24.70 -2.41 1.62
CA ALA A 126 -25.64 -3.50 1.36
C ALA A 126 -26.86 -3.12 0.50
N THR A 127 -26.62 -2.55 -0.69
CA THR A 127 -27.54 -2.52 -1.86
C THR A 127 -26.71 -1.89 -2.98
N THR A 128 -26.20 -2.59 -3.99
CA THR A 128 -26.92 -3.35 -5.01
C THR A 128 -25.93 -4.23 -5.78
N SER A 129 -26.16 -5.53 -5.84
CA SER A 129 -25.63 -6.41 -6.89
C SER A 129 -26.63 -6.48 -8.04
N ASN A 130 -26.10 -6.47 -9.27
CA ASN A 130 -26.67 -6.97 -10.53
C ASN A 130 -27.35 -5.97 -11.49
N GLY A 131 -26.60 -5.62 -12.55
CA GLY A 131 -27.01 -5.74 -13.95
C GLY A 131 -28.06 -4.78 -14.51
N THR A 132 -27.66 -3.91 -15.45
CA THR A 132 -28.20 -3.82 -16.83
C THR A 132 -27.66 -2.54 -17.49
N LEU A 133 -27.02 -2.70 -18.64
CA LEU A 133 -26.52 -1.64 -19.51
C LEU A 133 -27.69 -1.07 -20.35
N PRO A 134 -27.95 0.25 -20.43
CA PRO A 134 -28.74 0.81 -21.51
C PRO A 134 -27.89 1.59 -22.51
N LYS A 135 -28.31 1.43 -23.77
CA LYS A 135 -27.65 1.80 -25.02
C LYS A 135 -27.53 3.32 -25.22
N SER A 136 -26.48 3.68 -25.97
CA SER A 136 -26.31 4.98 -26.61
C SER A 136 -27.46 5.32 -27.58
N LYS A 137 -27.90 6.58 -27.58
CA LYS A 137 -28.48 7.27 -28.74
C LYS A 137 -27.78 8.64 -28.79
N LYS A 138 -26.95 8.88 -29.81
CA LYS A 138 -27.28 9.63 -31.05
C LYS A 138 -27.84 11.01 -30.76
#